data_AF-A0A931T4I9-F1
#
_entry.id   AF-A0A931T4I9-F1
#
_cell.length_a   1.000
_cell.length_b   1.000
_cell.length_c   1.000
_cell.angle_alpha   90.00
_cell.angle_beta   90.00
_cell.angle_gamma   90.00
#
_symmetry.space_group_name_H-M   'P 1'
#
loop_
_entity.id
_entity.type
_entity.pdbx_description
1 polymer ?
#
loop_
_entity_poly.entity_id
_entity_poly.type
_entity_poly.pdbx_seq_one_letter_code
_entity_poly.pdbx_strand_id
1 'polypeptide(L)'
;MAYKEGNPLVKLVIFAVIVYCGYRFGIPWAKEKKLLPSSESSSSRSPRDEGCMGRALAAGDAWSGGFTAFMNPPVDASAWSDFRSSVEREISSARQGCGCPEESCRKAKEALSELSDLVRNMDAAVRSSGPPTIDIVRAQERIDTLLNEARTLTNQGK
;
A
#
# COMPACT_ATOMS: atom_id res chain seq x y z
N MET A 1 27.64 12.27 -27.15
CA MET A 1 27.53 10.85 -26.70
C MET A 1 26.80 10.08 -27.79
N ALA A 2 27.50 9.20 -28.49
CA ALA A 2 26.97 8.42 -29.61
C ALA A 2 26.12 7.26 -29.08
N TYR A 3 24.84 7.21 -29.47
CA TYR A 3 24.03 6.01 -29.26
C TYR A 3 24.56 4.92 -30.19
N LYS A 4 25.24 3.90 -29.63
CA LYS A 4 25.58 2.68 -30.38
C LYS A 4 24.30 2.11 -30.98
N GLU A 5 24.25 1.95 -32.30
CA GLU A 5 23.23 1.17 -32.99
C GLU A 5 23.23 -0.25 -32.42
N GLY A 6 22.33 -0.50 -31.47
CA GLY A 6 22.11 -1.83 -30.92
C GLY A 6 21.40 -2.69 -31.96
N ASN A 7 21.86 -3.94 -32.09
CA ASN A 7 21.29 -4.94 -32.98
C ASN A 7 19.74 -4.93 -32.91
N PRO A 8 19.04 -4.93 -34.05
CA PRO A 8 17.57 -4.80 -34.09
C PRO A 8 16.87 -5.93 -33.32
N LEU A 9 17.51 -7.11 -33.25
CA LEU A 9 17.08 -8.25 -32.43
C LEU A 9 17.09 -7.98 -30.93
N VAL A 10 18.11 -7.30 -30.40
CA VAL A 10 18.19 -6.95 -28.98
C VAL A 10 17.11 -5.94 -28.60
N LYS A 11 16.83 -4.99 -29.50
CA LYS A 11 15.77 -4.00 -29.32
C LYS A 11 14.39 -4.66 -29.27
N LEU A 12 14.15 -5.69 -30.09
CA LEU A 12 12.93 -6.49 -30.07
C LEU A 12 12.76 -7.29 -28.78
N VAL A 13 13.83 -7.90 -28.27
CA VAL A 13 13.79 -8.65 -27.00
C VAL A 13 13.48 -7.74 -25.82
N ILE A 14 14.14 -6.57 -25.73
CA ILE A 14 13.87 -5.59 -24.67
C ILE A 14 12.42 -5.11 -24.75
N PHE A 15 11.93 -4.82 -25.95
CA PHE A 15 10.54 -4.40 -26.16
C PHE A 15 9.54 -5.49 -25.73
N ALA A 16 9.81 -6.75 -26.07
CA ALA A 16 8.98 -7.89 -25.66
C ALA A 16 8.96 -8.07 -24.14
N VAL A 17 10.08 -7.88 -23.45
CA VAL A 17 10.16 -7.95 -21.98
C VAL A 17 9.37 -6.80 -21.34
N ILE A 18 9.47 -5.58 -21.85
CA ILE A 18 8.71 -4.43 -21.32
C ILE A 18 7.21 -4.64 -21.50
N VAL A 19 6.78 -5.14 -22.67
CA VAL A 19 5.37 -5.47 -22.93
C VAL A 19 4.89 -6.60 -22.02
N TYR A 20 5.71 -7.65 -21.82
CA TYR A 20 5.38 -8.76 -20.94
C TYR A 20 5.26 -8.33 -19.48
N CYS A 21 6.19 -7.51 -18.99
CA CYS A 21 6.12 -6.95 -17.63
C CYS A 21 4.92 -6.01 -17.50
N GLY A 22 4.68 -5.13 -18.47
CA GLY A 22 3.49 -4.26 -18.49
C GLY A 22 2.17 -5.05 -18.49
N TYR A 23 2.11 -6.17 -19.20
CA TYR A 23 0.95 -7.06 -19.21
C TYR A 23 0.79 -7.82 -17.88
N ARG A 24 1.87 -8.44 -17.39
CA ARG A 24 1.81 -9.29 -16.19
C ARG A 24 1.61 -8.50 -14.89
N PHE A 25 2.16 -7.29 -14.82
CA PHE A 25 2.11 -6.42 -13.65
C PHE A 25 1.12 -5.25 -13.79
N GLY A 26 0.75 -4.82 -15.01
CA GLY A 26 -0.23 -3.75 -15.22
C GLY A 26 -1.70 -4.21 -15.25
N ILE A 27 -1.99 -5.47 -15.57
CA ILE A 27 -3.37 -6.00 -15.58
C ILE A 27 -4.07 -6.04 -14.21
N PRO A 28 -3.42 -6.29 -13.05
CA PRO A 28 -4.12 -6.16 -11.78
C PRO A 28 -4.61 -4.72 -11.51
N TRP A 29 -4.01 -3.69 -12.13
CA TRP A 29 -4.38 -2.27 -11.91
C TRP A 29 -5.53 -1.81 -12.82
N ALA A 30 -5.75 -2.48 -13.96
CA ALA A 30 -6.81 -2.11 -14.91
C ALA A 30 -8.19 -2.68 -14.55
N LYS A 31 -8.26 -3.68 -13.65
CA LYS A 31 -9.55 -4.25 -13.20
C LYS A 31 -10.29 -3.37 -12.19
N GLU A 32 -9.63 -2.37 -11.61
CA GLU A 32 -10.24 -1.46 -10.62
C GLU A 32 -10.81 -0.17 -11.23
N LYS A 33 -10.57 0.10 -12.52
CA LYS A 33 -11.18 1.25 -13.22
C LYS A 33 -12.29 0.77 -14.15
N LYS A 34 -13.41 0.37 -13.53
CA LYS A 34 -14.70 0.19 -14.22
C LYS A 34 -15.09 1.48 -14.95
N LEU A 35 -14.87 1.53 -16.26
CA LEU A 35 -15.74 2.26 -17.17
C LEU A 35 -16.75 1.26 -17.71
N LEU A 36 -17.98 1.31 -17.21
CA LEU A 36 -19.25 1.05 -17.92
C LEU A 36 -20.41 1.03 -16.90
N PRO A 37 -21.49 1.81 -17.13
CA PRO A 37 -22.72 1.75 -16.36
C PRO A 37 -23.67 0.74 -17.00
N SER A 38 -24.27 -0.17 -16.21
CA SER A 38 -25.68 -0.58 -16.33
C SER A 38 -26.06 -1.66 -15.30
N SER A 39 -27.11 -1.30 -14.57
CA SER A 39 -28.23 -2.10 -14.10
C SER A 39 -28.03 -3.20 -13.04
N GLU A 40 -28.51 -2.82 -11.85
CA GLU A 40 -29.41 -3.57 -10.98
C GLU A 40 -28.93 -4.92 -10.41
N SER A 41 -28.45 -4.84 -9.18
CA SER A 41 -28.97 -5.68 -8.09
C SER A 41 -28.86 -4.89 -6.80
N SER A 42 -30.03 -4.48 -6.30
CA SER A 42 -30.25 -3.73 -5.08
C SER A 42 -29.87 -4.55 -3.86
N SER A 43 -28.58 -4.67 -3.58
CA SER A 43 -28.09 -4.95 -2.23
C SER A 43 -27.68 -3.61 -1.65
N SER A 44 -28.48 -3.11 -0.72
CA SER A 44 -28.15 -1.98 0.14
C SER A 44 -26.88 -2.28 0.95
N ARG A 45 -25.70 -2.16 0.32
CA ARG A 45 -24.44 -1.93 1.01
C ARG A 45 -24.43 -0.47 1.40
N SER A 46 -24.35 -0.21 2.70
CA SER A 46 -24.14 1.12 3.22
C SER A 46 -22.99 1.80 2.44
N PRO A 47 -23.13 3.04 1.95
CA PRO A 47 -22.08 3.80 1.27
C PRO A 47 -20.81 4.08 2.10
N ARG A 48 -20.68 3.46 3.28
CA ARG A 48 -19.61 3.66 4.26
C ARG A 48 -18.50 2.60 4.17
N ASP A 49 -18.77 1.43 3.57
CA ASP A 49 -17.80 0.33 3.53
C ASP A 49 -16.73 0.44 2.44
N GLU A 50 -17.02 1.13 1.32
CA GLU A 50 -16.02 1.29 0.25
C GLU A 50 -14.89 2.27 0.63
N GLY A 51 -15.04 3.04 1.72
CA GLY A 51 -14.07 4.07 2.13
C GLY A 51 -12.95 3.56 3.04
N CYS A 52 -13.30 2.81 4.10
CA CYS A 52 -12.34 2.44 5.15
C CYS A 52 -11.30 1.45 4.64
N MET A 53 -11.74 0.33 4.07
CA MET A 53 -10.85 -0.71 3.59
C MET A 53 -9.97 -0.25 2.43
N GLY A 54 -10.55 0.45 1.45
CA GLY A 54 -9.79 0.99 0.32
C GLY A 54 -8.67 1.93 0.77
N ARG A 55 -8.95 2.81 1.74
CA ARG A 55 -7.95 3.73 2.30
C ARG A 55 -6.94 3.03 3.22
N ALA A 56 -7.37 2.03 3.98
CA ALA A 56 -6.46 1.25 4.82
C ALA A 56 -5.44 0.48 3.98
N LEU A 57 -5.88 -0.08 2.85
CA LEU A 57 -4.99 -0.70 1.87
C LEU A 57 -4.04 0.33 1.24
N ALA A 58 -4.56 1.49 0.82
CA ALA A 58 -3.73 2.55 0.26
C ALA A 58 -2.62 3.02 1.23
N ALA A 59 -2.93 3.10 2.53
CA ALA A 59 -1.93 3.43 3.56
C ALA A 59 -0.85 2.33 3.69
N GLY A 60 -1.24 1.05 3.67
CA GLY A 60 -0.31 -0.07 3.67
C GLY A 60 0.58 -0.14 2.42
N ASP A 61 0.00 0.13 1.25
CA ASP A 61 0.71 0.19 -0.03
C ASP A 61 1.69 1.37 -0.06
N ALA A 62 1.28 2.55 0.42
CA ALA A 62 2.14 3.72 0.51
C ALA A 62 3.36 3.45 1.39
N TRP A 63 3.18 2.76 2.51
CA TRP A 63 4.27 2.34 3.37
C TRP A 63 5.19 1.31 2.69
N SER A 64 4.65 0.15 2.29
CA SER A 64 5.44 -0.95 1.73
C SER A 64 6.16 -0.58 0.42
N GLY A 65 5.56 0.27 -0.41
CA GLY A 65 6.13 0.72 -1.69
C GLY A 65 7.33 1.65 -1.54
N GLY A 66 7.42 2.43 -0.47
CA GLY A 66 8.51 3.40 -0.26
C GLY A 66 9.53 3.00 0.81
N PHE A 67 9.15 2.12 1.74
CA PHE A 67 9.96 1.81 2.91
C PHE A 67 11.33 1.17 2.58
N THR A 68 11.41 0.37 1.52
CA THR A 68 12.65 -0.33 1.13
C THR A 68 13.81 0.63 0.82
N ALA A 69 13.51 1.86 0.40
CA ALA A 69 14.51 2.90 0.16
C ALA A 69 15.25 3.33 1.45
N PHE A 70 14.68 3.04 2.62
CA PHE A 70 15.20 3.46 3.93
C PHE A 70 15.80 2.31 4.74
N MET A 71 15.91 1.10 4.17
CA MET A 71 16.49 -0.06 4.85
C MET A 71 18.03 -0.09 4.83
N ASN A 72 18.68 0.72 3.97
CA ASN A 72 20.13 0.80 3.86
C ASN A 72 20.64 2.16 4.37
N PRO A 73 21.51 2.20 5.40
CA PRO A 73 22.15 3.44 5.85
C PRO A 73 23.24 3.93 4.89
N PRO A 74 23.55 5.24 4.86
CA PRO A 74 22.91 6.31 5.64
C PRO A 74 21.54 6.72 5.06
N VAL A 75 20.56 6.89 5.95
CA VAL A 75 19.21 7.37 5.58
C VAL A 75 19.23 8.88 5.40
N ASP A 76 18.70 9.36 4.28
CA ASP A 76 18.41 10.78 4.09
C ASP A 76 17.22 11.18 4.98
N ALA A 77 17.51 11.98 6.02
CA ALA A 77 16.52 12.43 6.99
C ALA A 77 15.41 13.29 6.37
N SER A 78 15.71 14.04 5.30
CA SER A 78 14.72 14.87 4.60
C SER A 78 13.75 14.01 3.79
N ALA A 79 14.28 13.07 2.99
CA ALA A 79 13.49 12.11 2.24
C ALA A 79 12.65 11.21 3.18
N TRP A 80 13.21 10.82 4.33
CA TRP A 80 12.47 10.09 5.36
C TRP A 80 11.31 10.90 5.92
N SER A 81 11.53 12.18 6.25
CA SER A 81 10.48 13.05 6.79
C SER A 81 9.32 13.21 5.81
N ASP A 82 9.61 13.37 4.52
CA ASP A 82 8.58 13.51 3.47
C ASP A 82 7.80 12.21 3.29
N PHE A 83 8.51 11.08 3.21
CA PHE A 83 7.90 9.75 3.15
C PHE A 83 6.99 9.48 4.35
N ARG A 84 7.51 9.67 5.57
CA ARG A 84 6.76 9.53 6.83
C ARG A 84 5.49 10.38 6.82
N SER A 85 5.61 11.66 6.43
CA SER A 85 4.48 12.59 6.38
C SER A 85 3.42 12.16 5.34
N SER A 86 3.84 11.57 4.23
CA SER A 86 2.93 10.99 3.24
C SER A 86 2.16 9.79 3.83
N VAL A 87 2.86 8.86 4.47
CA VAL A 87 2.24 7.67 5.09
C VAL A 87 1.29 8.07 6.22
N GLU A 88 1.69 8.98 7.11
CA GLU A 88 0.85 9.47 8.22
C GLU A 88 -0.43 10.16 7.70
N ARG A 89 -0.35 10.85 6.56
CA ARG A 89 -1.51 11.47 5.91
C ARG A 89 -2.48 10.40 5.41
N GLU A 90 -2.00 9.34 4.76
CA GLU A 90 -2.84 8.23 4.31
C GLU A 90 -3.48 7.50 5.50
N ILE A 91 -2.72 7.24 6.57
CA ILE A 91 -3.26 6.65 7.81
C ILE A 91 -4.37 7.53 8.40
N SER A 92 -4.16 8.84 8.48
CA SER A 92 -5.16 9.78 9.00
C SER A 92 -6.40 9.82 8.12
N SER A 93 -6.23 9.86 6.80
CA SER A 93 -7.32 9.82 5.82
C SER A 93 -8.13 8.52 5.93
N ALA A 94 -7.45 7.39 6.12
CA ALA A 94 -8.08 6.09 6.31
C ALA A 94 -8.87 6.02 7.62
N ARG A 95 -8.27 6.49 8.73
CA ARG A 95 -8.95 6.54 10.04
C ARG A 95 -10.22 7.39 10.01
N GLN A 96 -10.19 8.53 9.31
CA GLN A 96 -11.39 9.37 9.12
C GLN A 96 -12.50 8.67 8.35
N GLY A 97 -12.15 7.79 7.40
CA GLY A 97 -13.11 6.97 6.65
C GLY A 97 -13.62 5.75 7.42
N CYS A 98 -12.90 5.31 8.46
CA CYS A 98 -13.24 4.12 9.26
C CYS A 98 -14.23 4.45 10.39
N GLY A 99 -15.45 4.87 10.05
CA GLY A 99 -16.53 5.10 11.02
C GLY A 99 -17.44 3.91 11.29
N CYS A 100 -17.14 2.75 10.71
CA CYS A 100 -18.02 1.59 10.61
C CYS A 100 -18.04 0.73 11.89
N PRO A 101 -19.22 0.21 12.33
CA PRO A 101 -19.33 -0.77 13.41
C PRO A 101 -18.95 -2.20 13.00
N GLU A 102 -18.80 -2.48 11.70
CA GLU A 102 -18.47 -3.78 11.13
C GLU A 102 -17.12 -4.32 11.64
N GLU A 103 -16.99 -5.66 11.68
CA GLU A 103 -15.80 -6.33 12.17
C GLU A 103 -14.60 -6.11 11.24
N SER A 104 -14.85 -6.09 9.92
CA SER A 104 -13.85 -5.69 8.92
C SER A 104 -13.25 -4.32 9.23
N CYS A 105 -14.09 -3.35 9.58
CA CYS A 105 -13.65 -2.00 9.91
C CYS A 105 -12.80 -1.96 11.19
N ARG A 106 -13.15 -2.77 12.20
CA ARG A 106 -12.34 -2.92 13.42
C ARG A 106 -10.95 -3.49 13.10
N LYS A 107 -10.87 -4.51 12.24
CA LYS A 107 -9.60 -5.10 11.79
C LYS A 107 -8.77 -4.11 10.97
N ALA A 108 -9.40 -3.34 10.08
CA ALA A 108 -8.74 -2.28 9.33
C ALA A 108 -8.17 -1.18 10.25
N LYS A 109 -8.93 -0.78 11.28
CA LYS A 109 -8.44 0.17 12.29
C LYS A 109 -7.25 -0.37 13.08
N GLU A 110 -7.29 -1.64 13.46
CA GLU A 110 -6.19 -2.31 14.13
C GLU A 110 -4.93 -2.29 13.26
N ALA A 111 -5.05 -2.65 11.98
CA ALA A 111 -3.95 -2.56 11.02
C ALA A 111 -3.40 -1.14 10.89
N LEU A 112 -4.26 -0.12 10.82
CA LEU A 112 -3.86 1.29 10.78
C LEU A 112 -3.22 1.78 12.09
N SER A 113 -3.52 1.15 13.22
CA SER A 113 -2.85 1.43 14.50
C SER A 113 -1.44 0.87 14.48
N GLU A 114 -1.31 -0.41 14.15
CA GLU A 114 -0.02 -1.11 14.06
C GLU A 114 0.90 -0.43 13.03
N LEU A 115 0.37 -0.01 11.88
CA LEU A 115 1.13 0.74 10.88
C LEU A 115 1.63 2.09 11.42
N SER A 116 0.79 2.82 12.15
CA SER A 116 1.20 4.08 12.77
C SER A 116 2.30 3.89 13.82
N ASP A 117 2.25 2.80 14.58
CA ASP A 117 3.25 2.50 15.60
C ASP A 117 4.57 2.04 14.95
N LEU A 118 4.50 1.26 13.86
CA LEU A 118 5.65 0.90 13.04
C LEU A 118 6.37 2.15 12.50
N VAL A 119 5.62 3.08 11.90
CA VAL A 119 6.16 4.35 11.37
C VAL A 119 6.87 5.15 12.48
N ARG A 120 6.28 5.24 13.67
CA ARG A 120 6.88 5.95 14.82
C ARG A 120 8.17 5.29 15.32
N ASN A 121 8.20 3.96 15.41
CA ASN A 121 9.41 3.23 15.81
C ASN A 121 10.54 3.42 14.80
N MET A 122 10.21 3.42 13.51
CA MET A 122 11.19 3.71 12.45
C MET A 122 11.68 5.15 12.50
N ASP A 123 10.82 6.13 12.79
CA ASP A 123 11.24 7.53 12.96
C ASP A 123 12.22 7.68 14.12
N ALA A 124 11.97 6.98 15.23
CA ALA A 124 12.91 6.94 16.36
C ALA A 124 14.25 6.30 15.97
N ALA A 125 14.24 5.23 15.19
CA ALA A 125 15.44 4.54 14.69
C ALA A 125 16.28 5.46 13.79
N VAL A 126 15.64 6.11 12.81
CA VAL A 126 16.29 7.04 11.88
C VAL A 126 16.91 8.22 12.65
N ARG A 127 16.19 8.83 13.59
CA ARG A 127 16.70 9.96 14.38
C ARG A 127 17.83 9.59 15.31
N SER A 128 17.81 8.38 15.88
CA SER A 128 18.87 7.89 16.76
C SER A 128 20.07 7.32 16.01
N SER A 129 20.01 7.23 14.67
CA SER A 129 20.99 6.50 13.83
C SER A 129 21.21 5.06 14.30
N GLY A 130 20.21 4.48 14.97
CA GLY A 130 20.25 3.15 15.56
C GLY A 130 19.35 2.18 14.81
N PRO A 131 19.50 0.87 15.04
CA PRO A 131 18.56 -0.10 14.50
C PRO A 131 17.16 0.10 15.13
N PRO A 132 16.08 -0.18 14.37
CA PRO A 132 14.74 -0.18 14.94
C PRO A 132 14.61 -1.20 16.08
N THR A 133 13.88 -0.81 17.11
CA THR A 133 13.62 -1.64 18.30
C THR A 133 12.67 -2.80 18.04
N ILE A 134 11.94 -2.73 16.93
CA ILE A 134 10.97 -3.73 16.49
C ILE A 134 11.47 -4.46 15.25
N ASP A 135 11.09 -5.73 15.15
CA ASP A 135 11.24 -6.50 13.92
C ASP A 135 10.24 -5.98 12.88
N ILE A 136 10.75 -5.17 11.95
CA ILE A 136 9.95 -4.54 10.89
C ILE A 136 9.24 -5.58 10.03
N VAL A 137 9.90 -6.69 9.70
CA VAL A 137 9.34 -7.72 8.82
C VAL A 137 8.15 -8.35 9.51
N ARG A 138 8.30 -8.72 10.78
CA ARG A 138 7.21 -9.28 11.58
C ARG A 138 6.06 -8.31 11.78
N ALA A 139 6.36 -7.02 11.98
CA ALA A 139 5.33 -5.98 12.09
C ALA A 139 4.56 -5.81 10.78
N GLN A 140 5.25 -5.80 9.64
CA GLN A 140 4.65 -5.73 8.31
C GLN A 140 3.73 -6.93 8.05
N GLU A 141 4.21 -8.16 8.32
CA GLU A 141 3.42 -9.39 8.16
C GLU A 141 2.13 -9.34 8.98
N ARG A 142 2.19 -8.79 10.21
CA ARG A 142 1.00 -8.63 11.06
C ARG A 142 0.02 -7.62 10.47
N ILE A 143 0.50 -6.49 9.95
CA ILE A 143 -0.33 -5.49 9.27
C ILE A 143 -1.01 -6.11 8.05
N ASP A 144 -0.24 -6.80 7.20
CA ASP A 144 -0.75 -7.46 5.99
C ASP A 144 -1.79 -8.54 6.32
N THR A 145 -1.58 -9.29 7.39
CA THR A 145 -2.53 -10.30 7.90
C THR A 145 -3.84 -9.63 8.32
N LEU A 146 -3.79 -8.56 9.11
CA LEU A 146 -4.98 -7.83 9.56
C LEU A 146 -5.75 -7.23 8.39
N LEU A 147 -5.06 -6.66 7.39
CA LEU A 147 -5.69 -6.12 6.19
C LEU A 147 -6.35 -7.22 5.34
N ASN A 148 -5.74 -8.40 5.22
CA ASN A 148 -6.34 -9.54 4.52
C ASN A 148 -7.54 -10.13 5.28
N GLU A 149 -7.49 -10.21 6.61
CA GLU A 149 -8.65 -10.59 7.43
C GLU A 149 -9.79 -9.60 7.23
N ALA A 150 -9.51 -8.30 7.31
CA ALA A 150 -10.49 -7.24 7.11
C ALA A 150 -11.12 -7.29 5.72
N ARG A 151 -10.32 -7.53 4.67
CA ARG A 151 -10.78 -7.73 3.30
C ARG A 151 -11.69 -8.96 3.18
N THR A 152 -11.30 -10.06 3.83
CA THR A 152 -12.08 -11.30 3.81
C THR A 152 -13.45 -11.09 4.47
N LEU A 153 -13.50 -10.40 5.60
CA LEU A 153 -14.74 -10.04 6.30
C LEU A 153 -15.62 -9.11 5.44
N THR A 154 -15.02 -8.09 4.81
CA THR A 154 -15.73 -7.17 3.91
C THR A 154 -16.40 -7.92 2.75
N ASN A 155 -15.69 -8.89 2.15
CA ASN A 155 -16.22 -9.73 1.08
C ASN A 155 -17.38 -10.63 1.55
N GLN A 156 -17.40 -10.98 2.83
CA GLN A 156 -18.50 -11.70 3.49
C GLN A 156 -19.64 -10.78 3.98
N GLY A 157 -19.49 -9.46 3.84
CA GLY A 157 -20.45 -8.47 4.36
C GLY A 157 -20.44 -8.36 5.89
N LYS A 158 -19.27 -8.54 6.51
CA LYS A 158 -19.05 -8.54 7.96
C LYS A 158 -18.05 -7.48 8.41
#